data_AF-A0A8D8ERN7-F1
#
_entry.id   AF-A0A8D8ERN7-F1
#
_cell.length_a   1.000
_cell.length_b   1.000
_cell.length_c   1.000
_cell.angle_alpha   90.00
_cell.angle_beta   90.00
_cell.angle_gamma   90.00
#
_symmetry.space_group_name_H-M   'P 1'
#
loop_
_entity.id
_entity.type
_entity.pdbx_description
1 polymer ?
#
loop_
_entity_poly.entity_id
_entity_poly.type
_entity_poly.pdbx_seq_one_letter_code
_entity_poly.pdbx_strand_id
1 'polypeptide(L)'
;MVIGPKWNLDEYEQRSAIVPCVGCFTDCQLGVYRCDRCNWPVCKPDCPGLVNANLHAIECPILRFGGGPKPRDDPEAVFDYYRYDAMLVLKCLALQIHNRPLFDQMMQLESHYEARKGSQYYRDADDRTVQYLLKNFLAPLKKQEEIQGKTVLPVADAKTLHKICGILEVNAMVIPLTNGREICGLYPIGCMLEHCCMPNCFYTFDCTKGMKLTFKAGRNIEKGEHLSTTYTHALWGTQQRRDHLKTNKYFSCSCARCADPTELGTYLSALRCLGVDGGGCSGYQLPIDSLNDASDWK
;
A
#
# COMPACT_ATOMS: atom_id res chain seq x y z
N MET A 1 -10.20 -6.02 -8.36
CA MET A 1 -9.53 -5.67 -7.10
C MET A 1 -8.49 -6.74 -6.82
N VAL A 2 -7.38 -6.36 -6.18
CA VAL A 2 -6.43 -7.30 -5.55
C VAL A 2 -6.25 -6.89 -4.10
N ILE A 3 -6.27 -7.84 -3.17
CA ILE A 3 -6.05 -7.60 -1.74
C ILE A 3 -4.95 -8.52 -1.21
N GLY A 4 -4.24 -8.07 -0.19
CA GLY A 4 -3.18 -8.82 0.45
C GLY A 4 -2.68 -8.14 1.71
N PRO A 5 -1.73 -8.75 2.43
CA PRO A 5 -1.10 -8.13 3.58
C PRO A 5 -0.54 -6.74 3.24
N LYS A 6 -0.34 -5.91 4.26
CA LYS A 6 0.34 -4.62 4.08
C LYS A 6 1.71 -4.82 3.45
N TRP A 7 2.05 -3.92 2.53
CA TRP A 7 3.36 -3.86 1.90
C TRP A 7 4.38 -3.07 2.75
N ASN A 8 3.91 -2.26 3.70
CA ASN A 8 4.72 -1.44 4.60
C ASN A 8 4.59 -1.92 6.05
N LEU A 9 5.38 -2.92 6.43
CA LEU A 9 5.43 -3.41 7.81
C LEU A 9 6.42 -2.59 8.64
N ASP A 10 6.10 -2.31 9.89
CA ASP A 10 7.07 -1.75 10.84
C ASP A 10 8.11 -2.80 11.29
N GLU A 11 9.18 -2.39 11.98
CA GLU A 11 10.26 -3.30 12.40
C GLU A 11 9.77 -4.45 13.29
N TYR A 12 8.73 -4.20 14.11
CA TYR A 12 8.15 -5.21 14.98
C TYR A 12 7.34 -6.23 14.18
N GLU A 13 6.49 -5.76 13.26
CA GLU A 13 5.70 -6.61 12.36
C GLU A 13 6.59 -7.49 11.47
N GLN A 14 7.77 -6.99 11.06
CA GLN A 14 8.73 -7.74 10.24
C GLN A 14 9.36 -8.93 10.96
N ARG A 15 9.48 -8.87 12.29
CA ARG A 15 10.07 -9.93 13.14
C ARG A 15 9.02 -10.64 14.00
N SER A 16 7.74 -10.44 13.72
CA SER A 16 6.66 -11.06 14.47
C SER A 16 6.51 -12.54 14.12
N ALA A 17 6.39 -13.38 15.15
CA ALA A 17 6.02 -14.79 14.98
C ALA A 17 4.52 -14.99 14.75
N ILE A 18 3.71 -13.93 14.95
CA ILE A 18 2.28 -13.88 14.64
C ILE A 18 2.10 -13.16 13.31
N VAL A 19 1.69 -13.93 12.31
CA VAL A 19 1.67 -13.52 10.91
C VAL A 19 0.29 -13.71 10.29
N PRO A 20 -0.07 -12.96 9.23
CA PRO A 20 -1.36 -13.13 8.59
C PRO A 20 -1.40 -14.45 7.82
N CYS A 21 -2.43 -15.26 8.04
CA CYS A 21 -2.70 -16.44 7.23
C CYS A 21 -2.81 -16.03 5.76
N VAL A 22 -2.06 -16.70 4.87
CA VAL A 22 -2.11 -16.42 3.42
C VAL A 22 -3.50 -16.64 2.81
N GLY A 23 -4.31 -17.49 3.43
CA GLY A 23 -5.69 -17.78 3.02
C GLY A 23 -6.68 -16.70 3.41
N CYS A 24 -6.69 -16.22 4.66
CA CYS A 24 -7.79 -15.38 5.17
C CYS A 24 -7.35 -14.17 6.00
N PHE A 25 -6.04 -13.91 6.10
CA PHE A 25 -5.45 -12.81 6.88
C PHE A 25 -5.69 -12.84 8.39
N THR A 26 -6.34 -13.87 8.92
CA THR A 26 -6.40 -14.14 10.37
C THR A 26 -5.01 -14.42 10.91
N ASP A 27 -4.73 -13.98 12.13
CA ASP A 27 -3.48 -14.28 12.82
C ASP A 27 -3.22 -15.77 12.91
N CYS A 28 -2.00 -16.17 12.59
CA CYS A 28 -1.50 -17.52 12.79
C CYS A 28 -0.05 -17.48 13.26
N GLN A 29 0.32 -18.47 14.07
CA GLN A 29 1.67 -18.61 14.58
C GLN A 29 2.55 -19.30 13.53
N LEU A 30 3.73 -18.73 13.25
CA LEU A 30 4.74 -19.35 12.39
C LEU A 30 5.08 -20.76 12.88
N GLY A 31 5.19 -21.69 11.92
CA GLY A 31 5.58 -23.08 12.19
C GLY A 31 4.46 -24.02 12.66
N VAL A 32 3.26 -23.52 12.97
CA VAL A 32 2.15 -24.36 13.46
C VAL A 32 1.42 -25.06 12.31
N TYR A 33 0.81 -24.29 11.39
CA TYR A 33 0.16 -24.83 10.21
C TYR A 33 0.71 -24.17 8.95
N ARG A 34 0.75 -24.95 7.87
CA ARG A 34 1.22 -24.51 6.55
C ARG A 34 0.28 -25.00 5.45
N CYS A 35 0.25 -24.28 4.34
CA CYS A 35 -0.41 -24.75 3.13
C CYS A 35 0.33 -25.98 2.58
N ASP A 36 -0.38 -27.09 2.37
CA ASP A 36 0.21 -28.35 1.89
C ASP A 36 0.84 -28.28 0.49
N ARG A 37 0.62 -27.18 -0.25
CA ARG A 37 1.13 -26.99 -1.62
C ARG A 37 2.36 -26.11 -1.68
N CYS A 38 2.37 -24.99 -0.96
CA CYS A 38 3.45 -24.00 -1.04
C CYS A 38 4.22 -23.82 0.28
N ASN A 39 3.80 -24.49 1.35
CA ASN A 39 4.37 -24.41 2.69
C ASN A 39 4.25 -23.05 3.40
N TRP A 40 3.50 -22.10 2.86
CA TRP A 40 3.29 -20.81 3.54
C TRP A 40 2.34 -20.91 4.73
N PRO A 41 2.50 -20.07 5.76
CA PRO A 41 1.73 -20.17 7.01
C PRO A 41 0.23 -19.94 6.85
N VAL A 42 -0.55 -20.75 7.57
CA VAL A 42 -2.02 -20.71 7.55
C VAL A 42 -2.58 -20.79 8.97
N CYS A 43 -3.81 -20.29 9.18
CA CYS A 43 -4.47 -20.40 10.48
C CYS A 43 -4.95 -21.81 10.79
N LYS A 44 -5.24 -22.62 9.77
CA LYS A 44 -5.65 -24.02 9.85
C LYS A 44 -5.48 -24.74 8.51
N PRO A 45 -5.33 -26.08 8.47
CA PRO A 45 -5.10 -26.84 7.23
C PRO A 45 -6.19 -26.66 6.16
N ASP A 46 -7.45 -26.54 6.58
CA ASP A 46 -8.63 -26.43 5.73
C ASP A 46 -9.11 -24.97 5.54
N CYS A 47 -8.21 -23.98 5.66
CA CYS A 47 -8.58 -22.59 5.51
C CYS A 47 -9.26 -22.34 4.14
N PRO A 48 -10.51 -21.85 4.10
CA PRO A 48 -11.27 -21.73 2.84
C PRO A 48 -10.61 -20.77 1.84
N GLY A 49 -9.79 -19.85 2.35
CA GLY A 49 -9.01 -18.93 1.53
C GLY A 49 -7.91 -19.58 0.69
N LEU A 50 -7.52 -20.83 0.98
CA LEU A 50 -6.50 -21.57 0.23
C LEU A 50 -6.93 -21.91 -1.20
N VAL A 51 -8.24 -22.09 -1.41
CA VAL A 51 -8.82 -22.40 -2.74
C VAL A 51 -9.50 -21.19 -3.37
N ASN A 52 -9.53 -20.05 -2.68
CA ASN A 52 -10.16 -18.84 -3.18
C ASN A 52 -9.22 -18.06 -4.12
N ALA A 53 -9.65 -17.86 -5.37
CA ALA A 53 -8.90 -17.16 -6.41
C ALA A 53 -8.62 -15.69 -6.12
N ASN A 54 -9.43 -15.04 -5.28
CA ASN A 54 -9.21 -13.66 -4.83
C ASN A 54 -8.28 -13.57 -3.61
N LEU A 55 -7.88 -14.70 -3.04
CA LEU A 55 -7.01 -14.81 -1.88
C LEU A 55 -5.76 -15.61 -2.25
N HIS A 56 -5.53 -16.79 -1.67
CA HIS A 56 -4.26 -17.51 -1.83
C HIS A 56 -4.13 -18.30 -3.12
N ALA A 57 -5.24 -18.74 -3.73
CA ALA A 57 -5.15 -19.74 -4.81
C ALA A 57 -4.38 -19.23 -6.05
N ILE A 58 -4.34 -17.91 -6.27
CA ILE A 58 -3.67 -17.28 -7.42
C ILE A 58 -2.14 -17.31 -7.30
N GLU A 59 -1.59 -17.14 -6.10
CA GLU A 59 -0.14 -17.03 -5.87
C GLU A 59 0.48 -18.36 -5.43
N CYS A 60 -0.33 -19.27 -4.87
CA CYS A 60 0.11 -20.57 -4.36
C CYS A 60 0.95 -21.38 -5.37
N PRO A 61 0.57 -21.46 -6.67
CA PRO A 61 1.37 -22.18 -7.66
C PRO A 61 2.73 -21.56 -7.98
N ILE A 62 2.96 -20.29 -7.62
CA ILE A 62 4.26 -19.62 -7.74
C ILE A 62 5.06 -19.81 -6.45
N LEU A 63 4.41 -19.64 -5.30
CA LEU A 63 5.06 -19.79 -3.99
C LEU A 63 5.66 -21.18 -3.75
N ARG A 64 5.09 -22.23 -4.35
CA ARG A 64 5.64 -23.61 -4.25
C ARG A 64 7.05 -23.78 -4.81
N PHE A 65 7.53 -22.84 -5.62
CA PHE A 65 8.89 -22.89 -6.16
C PHE A 65 9.96 -22.42 -5.18
N GLY A 66 9.56 -21.79 -4.08
CA GLY A 66 10.50 -21.37 -3.04
C GLY A 66 10.95 -22.55 -2.19
N GLY A 67 12.26 -22.56 -1.86
CA GLY A 67 12.88 -23.65 -1.12
C GLY A 67 12.51 -23.72 0.37
N GLY A 68 12.02 -22.62 0.94
CA GLY A 68 11.74 -22.47 2.36
C GLY A 68 12.98 -22.54 3.26
N PRO A 69 12.85 -22.14 4.54
CA PRO A 69 13.87 -22.36 5.55
C PRO A 69 14.02 -23.86 5.85
N LYS A 70 15.25 -24.33 6.01
CA LYS A 70 15.60 -25.70 6.37
C LYS A 70 15.91 -25.81 7.87
N PRO A 71 15.81 -27.01 8.48
CA PRO A 71 16.07 -27.18 9.92
C PRO A 71 17.48 -26.79 10.40
N ARG A 72 18.45 -26.64 9.49
CA ARG A 72 19.84 -26.25 9.80
C ARG A 72 20.14 -24.79 9.49
N ASP A 73 19.19 -24.06 8.92
CA ASP A 73 19.37 -22.65 8.62
C ASP A 73 19.31 -21.85 9.93
N ASP A 74 19.79 -20.61 9.88
CA ASP A 74 19.61 -19.64 10.96
C ASP A 74 18.11 -19.55 11.31
N PRO A 75 17.70 -19.64 12.60
CA PRO A 75 16.33 -19.41 13.00
C PRO A 75 15.73 -18.11 12.45
N GLU A 76 16.53 -17.05 12.27
CA GLU A 76 16.09 -15.78 11.71
C GLU A 76 15.72 -15.87 10.22
N ALA A 77 16.21 -16.89 9.50
CA ALA A 77 15.91 -17.10 8.08
C ALA A 77 14.40 -17.31 7.82
N VAL A 78 13.62 -17.69 8.84
CA VAL A 78 12.15 -17.78 8.72
C VAL A 78 11.52 -16.42 8.47
N PHE A 79 12.01 -15.36 9.10
CA PHE A 79 11.48 -14.00 8.92
C PHE A 79 11.93 -13.41 7.58
N ASP A 80 13.15 -13.73 7.15
CA ASP A 80 13.65 -13.31 5.84
C ASP A 80 12.98 -14.06 4.69
N TYR A 81 12.47 -15.28 4.93
CA TYR A 81 11.75 -16.05 3.94
C TYR A 81 10.25 -15.75 3.90
N TYR A 82 9.53 -15.67 5.02
CA TYR A 82 8.07 -15.46 5.03
C TYR A 82 7.70 -13.97 4.98
N ARG A 83 8.03 -13.33 3.85
CA ARG A 83 7.85 -11.89 3.60
C ARG A 83 6.45 -11.56 3.09
N TYR A 84 5.55 -11.28 4.02
CA TYR A 84 4.17 -10.89 3.71
C TYR A 84 4.06 -9.54 3.01
N ASP A 85 5.04 -8.65 3.24
CA ASP A 85 5.18 -7.35 2.58
C ASP A 85 5.38 -7.48 1.05
N ALA A 86 5.94 -8.60 0.58
CA ALA A 86 6.09 -8.90 -0.85
C ALA A 86 4.85 -9.57 -1.47
N MET A 87 3.90 -10.05 -0.67
CA MET A 87 2.83 -10.92 -1.15
C MET A 87 1.85 -10.19 -2.07
N LEU A 88 1.50 -8.93 -1.75
CA LEU A 88 0.58 -8.16 -2.57
C LEU A 88 1.18 -7.87 -3.96
N VAL A 89 2.49 -7.65 -4.07
CA VAL A 89 3.20 -7.51 -5.34
C VAL A 89 3.11 -8.79 -6.16
N LEU A 90 3.32 -9.94 -5.53
CA LEU A 90 3.19 -11.24 -6.18
C LEU A 90 1.76 -11.51 -6.67
N LYS A 91 0.73 -11.20 -5.87
CA LYS A 91 -0.68 -11.31 -6.29
C LYS A 91 -0.96 -10.45 -7.52
N CYS A 92 -0.49 -9.22 -7.49
CA CYS A 92 -0.63 -8.29 -8.61
C CYS A 92 0.02 -8.86 -9.88
N LEU A 93 1.23 -9.41 -9.77
CA LEU A 93 1.92 -10.08 -10.88
C LEU A 93 1.15 -11.31 -11.38
N ALA A 94 0.63 -12.14 -10.47
CA ALA A 94 -0.04 -13.39 -10.77
C ALA A 94 -1.41 -13.20 -11.46
N LEU A 95 -1.98 -11.99 -11.45
CA LEU A 95 -3.17 -11.65 -12.23
C LEU A 95 -3.01 -11.99 -13.72
N GLN A 96 -1.80 -11.98 -14.26
CA GLN A 96 -1.52 -12.41 -15.63
C GLN A 96 -2.07 -13.80 -15.97
N ILE A 97 -2.17 -14.69 -14.98
CA ILE A 97 -2.57 -16.09 -15.15
C ILE A 97 -4.09 -16.23 -15.26
N HIS A 98 -4.83 -15.54 -14.40
CA HIS A 98 -6.27 -15.79 -14.22
C HIS A 98 -7.17 -14.58 -14.53
N ASN A 99 -6.61 -13.37 -14.60
CA ASN A 99 -7.35 -12.15 -14.89
C ASN A 99 -6.45 -11.09 -15.55
N ARG A 100 -6.00 -11.41 -16.78
CA ARG A 100 -5.14 -10.53 -17.57
C ARG A 100 -5.74 -9.12 -17.78
N PRO A 101 -7.05 -8.95 -18.05
CA PRO A 101 -7.64 -7.61 -18.17
C PRO A 101 -7.47 -6.77 -16.90
N LEU A 102 -7.62 -7.36 -15.71
CA LEU A 102 -7.37 -6.65 -14.45
C LEU A 102 -5.90 -6.30 -14.26
N PHE A 103 -4.98 -7.18 -14.67
CA PHE A 103 -3.54 -6.87 -14.68
C PHE A 103 -3.24 -5.67 -15.58
N ASP A 104 -3.75 -5.67 -16.81
CA ASP A 104 -3.49 -4.59 -17.76
C ASP A 104 -4.09 -3.26 -17.27
N GLN A 105 -5.31 -3.28 -16.71
CA GLN A 105 -5.92 -2.09 -16.10
C GLN A 105 -5.11 -1.57 -14.90
N MET A 106 -4.63 -2.48 -14.05
CA MET A 106 -3.80 -2.13 -12.91
C MET A 106 -2.47 -1.50 -13.34
N MET A 107 -1.83 -2.05 -14.38
CA MET A 107 -0.54 -1.56 -14.87
C MET A 107 -0.63 -0.18 -15.55
N GLN A 108 -1.83 0.35 -15.76
CA GLN A 108 -2.07 1.73 -16.20
C GLN A 108 -2.11 2.74 -15.04
N LEU A 109 -2.20 2.28 -13.79
CA LEU A 109 -2.17 3.16 -12.63
C LEU A 109 -0.80 3.83 -12.50
N GLU A 110 -0.80 5.06 -11.96
CA GLU A 110 0.43 5.81 -11.76
C GLU A 110 1.34 5.08 -10.76
N SER A 111 2.61 4.95 -11.11
CA SER A 111 3.63 4.24 -10.31
C SER A 111 4.74 5.17 -9.83
N HIS A 112 4.84 6.35 -10.42
CA HIS A 112 5.98 7.25 -10.34
C HIS A 112 7.32 6.54 -10.51
N TYR A 113 7.38 5.48 -11.33
CA TYR A 113 8.56 4.62 -11.48
C TYR A 113 9.84 5.42 -11.80
N GLU A 114 9.75 6.40 -12.71
CA GLU A 114 10.89 7.24 -13.07
C GLU A 114 11.33 8.14 -11.91
N ALA A 115 10.40 8.79 -11.21
CA ALA A 115 10.70 9.65 -10.05
C ALA A 115 11.20 8.85 -8.83
N ARG A 116 10.79 7.58 -8.70
CA ARG A 116 11.24 6.66 -7.65
C ARG A 116 12.69 6.25 -7.85
N LYS A 117 13.20 6.13 -9.08
CA LYS A 117 14.57 5.66 -9.33
C LYS A 117 15.59 6.52 -8.58
N GLY A 118 16.45 5.88 -7.79
CA GLY A 118 17.47 6.53 -6.96
C GLY A 118 16.99 6.99 -5.57
N SER A 119 15.69 6.95 -5.28
CA SER A 119 15.15 7.20 -3.95
C SER A 119 15.43 6.03 -2.98
N GLN A 120 15.27 6.30 -1.68
CA GLN A 120 15.31 5.24 -0.66
C GLN A 120 14.17 4.23 -0.87
N TYR A 121 12.96 4.68 -1.21
CA TYR A 121 11.81 3.82 -1.50
C TYR A 121 12.11 2.79 -2.60
N TYR A 122 12.80 3.20 -3.67
CA TYR A 122 13.19 2.26 -4.73
C TYR A 122 14.21 1.23 -4.24
N ARG A 123 15.20 1.63 -3.43
CA ARG A 123 16.19 0.71 -2.85
C ARG A 123 15.53 -0.30 -1.91
N ASP A 124 14.65 0.18 -1.04
CA ASP A 124 13.93 -0.66 -0.09
C ASP A 124 13.02 -1.65 -0.83
N ALA A 125 12.28 -1.18 -1.85
CA ALA A 125 11.48 -2.05 -2.69
C ALA A 125 12.34 -3.09 -3.44
N ASP A 126 13.53 -2.70 -3.91
CA ASP A 126 14.44 -3.61 -4.61
C ASP A 126 14.86 -4.76 -3.69
N ASP A 127 15.43 -4.44 -2.54
CA ASP A 127 15.96 -5.42 -1.59
C ASP A 127 14.84 -6.30 -1.00
N ARG A 128 13.82 -5.65 -0.45
CA ARG A 128 12.79 -6.32 0.37
C ARG A 128 11.78 -7.10 -0.44
N THR A 129 11.53 -6.69 -1.68
CA THR A 129 10.44 -7.26 -2.49
C THR A 129 10.94 -7.77 -3.83
N VAL A 130 11.60 -6.95 -4.64
CA VAL A 130 11.94 -7.32 -6.02
C VAL A 130 12.96 -8.45 -6.05
N GLN A 131 14.12 -8.29 -5.40
CA GLN A 131 15.17 -9.31 -5.33
C GLN A 131 14.68 -10.55 -4.60
N TYR A 132 13.93 -10.37 -3.51
CA TYR A 132 13.29 -11.45 -2.77
C TYR A 132 12.38 -12.31 -3.68
N LEU A 133 11.46 -11.71 -4.43
CA LEU A 133 10.55 -12.44 -5.32
C LEU A 133 11.28 -13.09 -6.49
N LEU A 134 12.22 -12.37 -7.10
CA LEU A 134 13.03 -12.87 -8.22
C LEU A 134 13.83 -14.09 -7.81
N LYS A 135 14.59 -14.00 -6.71
CA LYS A 135 15.49 -15.06 -6.25
C LYS A 135 14.73 -16.30 -5.79
N ASN A 136 13.69 -16.12 -4.98
CA ASN A 136 13.05 -17.24 -4.29
C ASN A 136 11.98 -17.93 -5.13
N PHE A 137 11.28 -17.22 -6.04
CA PHE A 137 10.12 -17.79 -6.73
C PHE A 137 10.19 -17.66 -8.25
N LEU A 138 10.51 -16.48 -8.77
CA LEU A 138 10.36 -16.21 -10.20
C LEU A 138 11.51 -16.79 -11.04
N ALA A 139 12.76 -16.75 -10.56
CA ALA A 139 13.87 -17.40 -11.26
C ALA A 139 13.75 -18.93 -11.28
N PRO A 140 13.41 -19.62 -10.18
CA PRO A 140 13.08 -21.04 -10.21
C PRO A 140 11.91 -21.39 -11.13
N LEU A 141 10.84 -20.58 -11.12
CA LEU A 141 9.71 -20.73 -12.05
C LEU A 141 10.16 -20.61 -13.50
N LYS A 142 10.92 -19.56 -13.85
CA LYS A 142 11.42 -19.34 -15.22
C LYS A 142 12.24 -20.53 -15.72
N LYS A 143 13.09 -21.11 -14.87
CA LYS A 143 13.85 -22.33 -15.22
C LYS A 143 12.93 -23.51 -15.53
N GLN A 144 11.80 -23.62 -14.83
CA GLN A 144 10.79 -24.65 -15.09
C GLN A 144 10.01 -24.37 -16.38
N GLU A 145 9.68 -23.11 -16.67
CA GLU A 145 9.06 -22.70 -17.93
C GLU A 145 9.96 -23.03 -19.14
N GLU A 146 11.27 -22.82 -19.01
CA GLU A 146 12.27 -23.18 -20.03
C GLU A 146 12.35 -24.69 -20.26
N ILE A 147 12.38 -25.49 -19.19
CA ILE A 147 12.40 -26.98 -19.28
C ILE A 147 11.12 -27.50 -19.94
N GLN A 148 9.97 -26.94 -19.59
CA GLN A 148 8.67 -27.39 -20.08
C GLN A 148 8.26 -26.77 -21.41
N GLY A 149 9.02 -25.77 -21.91
CA GLY A 149 8.68 -25.00 -23.10
C GLY A 149 7.35 -24.24 -22.96
N LYS A 150 6.94 -23.85 -21.74
CA LYS A 150 5.64 -23.23 -21.47
C LYS A 150 5.79 -22.04 -20.53
N THR A 151 5.52 -20.84 -21.05
CA THR A 151 5.47 -19.60 -20.28
C THR A 151 4.12 -19.43 -19.58
N VAL A 152 4.14 -19.19 -18.27
CA VAL A 152 3.00 -18.93 -17.40
C VAL A 152 2.94 -17.45 -17.02
N LEU A 153 4.08 -16.80 -16.80
CA LEU A 153 4.17 -15.36 -16.55
C LEU A 153 4.92 -14.65 -17.69
N PRO A 154 4.20 -14.08 -18.68
CA PRO A 154 4.83 -13.40 -19.81
C PRO A 154 5.74 -12.24 -19.43
N VAL A 155 5.43 -11.52 -18.34
CA VAL A 155 6.29 -10.46 -17.80
C VAL A 155 6.53 -10.68 -16.30
N ALA A 156 7.80 -10.73 -15.91
CA ALA A 156 8.21 -10.95 -14.52
C ALA A 156 9.62 -10.36 -14.22
N ASP A 157 10.04 -9.35 -14.99
CA ASP A 157 11.34 -8.70 -14.79
C ASP A 157 11.34 -7.71 -13.61
N ALA A 158 12.53 -7.32 -13.18
CA ALA A 158 12.72 -6.38 -12.06
C ALA A 158 11.99 -5.04 -12.28
N LYS A 159 11.97 -4.53 -13.52
CA LYS A 159 11.30 -3.27 -13.85
C LYS A 159 9.78 -3.39 -13.64
N THR A 160 9.20 -4.51 -14.02
CA THR A 160 7.78 -4.81 -13.82
C THR A 160 7.44 -4.87 -12.34
N LEU A 161 8.25 -5.57 -11.54
CA LEU A 161 8.05 -5.65 -10.08
C LEU A 161 8.18 -4.27 -9.43
N HIS A 162 9.19 -3.48 -9.79
CA HIS A 162 9.35 -2.10 -9.30
C HIS A 162 8.17 -1.20 -9.66
N LYS A 163 7.61 -1.34 -10.86
CA LYS A 163 6.39 -0.63 -11.25
C LYS A 163 5.21 -1.03 -10.36
N ILE A 164 5.02 -2.32 -10.10
CA ILE A 164 3.96 -2.80 -9.21
C ILE A 164 4.15 -2.25 -7.79
N CYS A 165 5.37 -2.25 -7.24
CA CYS A 165 5.64 -1.63 -5.94
C CYS A 165 5.22 -0.15 -5.92
N GLY A 166 5.59 0.62 -6.94
CA GLY A 166 5.19 2.03 -7.05
C GLY A 166 3.69 2.22 -7.17
N ILE A 167 3.00 1.36 -7.93
CA ILE A 167 1.53 1.38 -8.02
C ILE A 167 0.92 1.16 -6.63
N LEU A 168 1.41 0.20 -5.85
CA LEU A 168 0.89 -0.07 -4.52
C LEU A 168 1.14 1.10 -3.56
N GLU A 169 2.34 1.67 -3.55
CA GLU A 169 2.70 2.84 -2.74
C GLU A 169 1.76 4.04 -3.01
N VAL A 170 1.45 4.28 -4.28
CA VAL A 170 0.67 5.44 -4.72
C VAL A 170 -0.83 5.21 -4.62
N ASN A 171 -1.32 3.99 -4.85
CA ASN A 171 -2.74 3.74 -5.10
C ASN A 171 -3.41 2.76 -4.13
N ALA A 172 -2.65 1.95 -3.38
CA ALA A 172 -3.25 0.96 -2.48
C ALA A 172 -3.97 1.65 -1.31
N MET A 173 -5.13 1.12 -0.96
CA MET A 173 -5.93 1.57 0.17
C MET A 173 -5.74 0.62 1.34
N VAL A 174 -5.60 1.16 2.54
CA VAL A 174 -5.58 0.39 3.79
C VAL A 174 -7.03 -0.01 4.14
N ILE A 175 -7.23 -1.30 4.39
CA ILE A 175 -8.51 -1.90 4.75
C ILE A 175 -8.38 -2.42 6.18
N PRO A 176 -9.04 -1.78 7.16
CA PRO A 176 -9.10 -2.32 8.52
C PRO A 176 -10.02 -3.53 8.55
N LEU A 177 -9.53 -4.60 9.15
CA LEU A 177 -10.25 -5.84 9.38
C LEU A 177 -10.85 -5.86 10.79
N THR A 178 -11.89 -6.67 10.97
CA THR A 178 -12.59 -6.79 12.26
C THR A 178 -11.75 -7.42 13.37
N ASN A 179 -10.64 -8.09 13.03
CA ASN A 179 -9.68 -8.64 13.98
C ASN A 179 -8.59 -7.64 14.40
N GLY A 180 -8.72 -6.36 14.04
CA GLY A 180 -7.73 -5.32 14.36
C GLY A 180 -6.51 -5.30 13.44
N ARG A 181 -6.38 -6.26 12.52
CA ARG A 181 -5.39 -6.17 11.45
C ARG A 181 -5.81 -5.19 10.39
N GLU A 182 -4.82 -4.73 9.64
CA GLU A 182 -5.02 -3.96 8.44
C GLU A 182 -4.38 -4.72 7.27
N ILE A 183 -5.06 -4.71 6.14
CA ILE A 183 -4.57 -5.25 4.87
C ILE A 183 -4.56 -4.12 3.82
N CYS A 184 -3.97 -4.38 2.65
CA CYS A 184 -4.00 -3.43 1.54
C CYS A 184 -4.86 -3.98 0.40
N GLY A 185 -5.53 -3.06 -0.31
CA GLY A 185 -6.30 -3.38 -1.49
C GLY A 185 -6.10 -2.38 -2.62
N LEU A 186 -6.03 -2.91 -3.83
CA LEU A 186 -5.93 -2.13 -5.06
C LEU A 186 -7.24 -2.25 -5.86
N TYR A 187 -7.86 -1.11 -6.12
CA TYR A 187 -9.16 -0.99 -6.78
C TYR A 187 -9.02 -0.04 -7.96
N PRO A 188 -8.68 -0.51 -9.17
CA PRO A 188 -8.29 0.39 -10.27
C PRO A 188 -9.28 1.54 -10.53
N ILE A 189 -10.59 1.28 -10.50
CA ILE A 189 -11.62 2.34 -10.63
C ILE A 189 -11.63 3.27 -9.41
N GLY A 190 -11.48 2.73 -8.20
CA GLY A 190 -11.47 3.52 -6.97
C GLY A 190 -10.20 4.38 -6.80
N CYS A 191 -9.10 3.99 -7.44
CA CYS A 191 -7.85 4.74 -7.45
C CYS A 191 -7.89 5.99 -8.35
N MET A 192 -8.98 6.21 -9.09
CA MET A 192 -9.12 7.38 -9.99
C MET A 192 -9.52 8.68 -9.27
N LEU A 193 -10.05 8.60 -8.04
CA LEU A 193 -10.48 9.80 -7.32
C LEU A 193 -9.27 10.56 -6.81
N GLU A 194 -9.20 11.85 -7.15
CA GLU A 194 -8.09 12.72 -6.76
C GLU A 194 -8.16 13.16 -5.29
N HIS A 195 -7.06 13.74 -4.83
CA HIS A 195 -6.98 14.31 -3.51
C HIS A 195 -7.63 15.69 -3.42
N CYS A 196 -8.41 15.91 -2.38
CA CYS A 196 -8.67 17.24 -1.86
C CYS A 196 -8.66 17.20 -0.32
N CYS A 197 -8.08 18.21 0.34
CA CYS A 197 -8.15 18.30 1.81
C CYS A 197 -9.57 18.63 2.32
N MET A 198 -10.46 19.03 1.40
CA MET A 198 -11.90 19.22 1.58
C MET A 198 -12.65 18.32 0.59
N PRO A 199 -12.60 16.99 0.78
CA PRO A 199 -13.13 16.06 -0.20
C PRO A 199 -14.66 16.11 -0.25
N ASN A 200 -15.23 15.80 -1.42
CA ASN A 200 -16.68 15.68 -1.59
C ASN A 200 -17.17 14.22 -1.51
N CYS A 201 -16.26 13.25 -1.50
CA CYS A 201 -16.54 11.85 -1.30
C CYS A 201 -15.72 11.27 -0.13
N PHE A 202 -16.27 10.22 0.50
CA PHE A 202 -15.55 9.34 1.40
C PHE A 202 -15.81 7.89 0.99
N TYR A 203 -14.99 6.96 1.45
CA TYR A 203 -15.15 5.55 1.12
C TYR A 203 -15.24 4.65 2.34
N THR A 204 -15.90 3.50 2.14
CA THR A 204 -16.05 2.44 3.14
C THR A 204 -15.79 1.09 2.50
N PHE A 205 -15.28 0.13 3.29
CA PHE A 205 -15.14 -1.27 2.90
C PHE A 205 -16.22 -2.14 3.56
N ASP A 206 -16.84 -3.02 2.78
CA ASP A 206 -17.71 -4.07 3.31
C ASP A 206 -16.94 -5.39 3.35
N CYS A 207 -16.39 -5.71 4.53
CA CYS A 207 -15.60 -6.93 4.76
C CYS A 207 -16.44 -8.22 4.67
N THR A 208 -17.77 -8.13 4.85
CA THR A 208 -18.68 -9.28 4.71
C THR A 208 -18.97 -9.62 3.25
N LYS A 209 -18.83 -8.64 2.35
CA LYS A 209 -19.05 -8.78 0.91
C LYS A 209 -17.75 -8.78 0.12
N GLY A 210 -16.74 -9.50 0.62
CA GLY A 210 -15.47 -9.70 -0.07
C GLY A 210 -14.66 -8.41 -0.25
N MET A 211 -14.63 -7.56 0.78
CA MET A 211 -13.93 -6.26 0.79
C MET A 211 -14.45 -5.29 -0.28
N LYS A 212 -15.77 -5.18 -0.45
CA LYS A 212 -16.33 -4.26 -1.45
C LYS A 212 -16.06 -2.80 -1.06
N LEU A 213 -15.33 -2.07 -1.91
CA LEU A 213 -15.15 -0.62 -1.82
C LEU A 213 -16.41 0.12 -2.31
N THR A 214 -16.88 1.07 -1.51
CA THR A 214 -17.99 1.97 -1.87
C THR A 214 -17.60 3.41 -1.59
N PHE A 215 -17.66 4.26 -2.61
CA PHE A 215 -17.60 5.72 -2.44
C PHE A 215 -19.00 6.27 -2.20
N LYS A 216 -19.10 7.21 -1.27
CA LYS A 216 -20.33 7.91 -0.91
C LYS A 216 -20.07 9.40 -0.95
N ALA A 217 -21.02 10.15 -1.50
CA ALA A 217 -20.99 11.60 -1.44
C ALA A 217 -21.08 12.06 0.03
N GLY A 218 -20.17 12.92 0.45
CA GLY A 218 -20.16 13.58 1.76
C GLY A 218 -20.95 14.89 1.78
N ARG A 219 -21.29 15.42 0.60
CA ARG A 219 -22.15 16.60 0.40
C ARG A 219 -22.83 16.54 -0.96
N ASN A 220 -23.69 17.52 -1.25
CA ASN A 220 -24.18 17.71 -2.61
C ASN A 220 -23.02 18.00 -3.57
N ILE A 221 -23.06 17.38 -4.75
CA ILE A 221 -22.03 17.47 -5.80
C ILE A 221 -22.72 17.96 -7.07
N GLU A 222 -22.22 19.05 -7.63
CA GLU A 222 -22.80 19.64 -8.84
C GLU A 222 -22.39 18.90 -10.11
N LYS A 223 -23.19 19.05 -11.18
CA LYS A 223 -22.85 18.45 -12.48
C LYS A 223 -21.55 19.06 -13.01
N GLY A 224 -20.56 18.22 -13.29
CA GLY A 224 -19.25 18.63 -13.79
C GLY A 224 -18.22 18.88 -12.69
N GLU A 225 -18.63 18.84 -11.41
CA GLU A 225 -17.69 18.87 -10.30
C GLU A 225 -16.88 17.56 -10.25
N HIS A 226 -15.57 17.68 -10.03
CA HIS A 226 -14.69 16.54 -9.89
C HIS A 226 -14.96 15.78 -8.58
N LEU A 227 -14.88 14.44 -8.62
CA LEU A 227 -14.99 13.61 -7.42
C LEU A 227 -13.63 13.48 -6.72
N SER A 228 -13.58 13.82 -5.44
CA SER A 228 -12.34 13.82 -4.66
C SER A 228 -12.50 13.08 -3.32
N THR A 229 -11.40 12.50 -2.85
CA THR A 229 -11.25 11.92 -1.51
C THR A 229 -10.05 12.55 -0.81
N THR A 230 -9.85 12.28 0.48
CA THR A 230 -8.61 12.67 1.17
C THR A 230 -7.62 11.51 1.18
N TYR A 231 -6.33 11.83 1.04
CA TYR A 231 -5.20 10.90 1.18
C TYR A 231 -4.41 11.19 2.47
N THR A 232 -4.81 12.22 3.22
CA THR A 232 -4.17 12.68 4.44
C THR A 232 -5.16 12.64 5.59
N HIS A 233 -4.68 12.72 6.82
CA HIS A 233 -5.55 12.86 7.98
C HIS A 233 -6.15 14.27 8.07
N ALA A 234 -7.41 14.35 8.51
CA ALA A 234 -8.13 15.63 8.60
C ALA A 234 -7.49 16.59 9.61
N LEU A 235 -6.86 16.06 10.66
CA LEU A 235 -6.25 16.80 11.77
C LEU A 235 -4.80 17.22 11.53
N TRP A 236 -4.22 16.87 10.38
CA TRP A 236 -2.88 17.35 10.02
C TRP A 236 -2.94 18.79 9.53
N GLY A 237 -1.96 19.60 9.91
CA GLY A 237 -1.78 20.97 9.42
C GLY A 237 -1.32 21.02 7.95
N THR A 238 -1.37 22.19 7.32
CA THR A 238 -1.09 22.37 5.88
C THR A 238 0.29 21.84 5.48
N GLN A 239 1.34 22.16 6.24
CA GLN A 239 2.69 21.70 5.93
C GLN A 239 2.79 20.17 5.98
N GLN A 240 2.30 19.55 7.07
CA GLN A 240 2.30 18.08 7.20
C GLN A 240 1.53 17.38 6.07
N ARG A 241 0.36 17.90 5.68
CA ARG A 241 -0.40 17.35 4.54
C ARG A 241 0.39 17.46 3.23
N ARG A 242 0.97 18.62 2.95
CA ARG A 242 1.73 18.87 1.72
C ARG A 242 3.00 18.03 1.65
N ASP A 243 3.74 17.91 2.74
CA ASP A 243 4.95 17.08 2.83
C ASP A 243 4.62 15.61 2.62
N HIS A 244 3.54 15.12 3.24
CA HIS A 244 3.07 13.75 3.05
C HIS A 244 2.70 13.47 1.59
N LEU A 245 1.95 14.36 0.95
CA LEU A 245 1.53 14.21 -0.45
C LEU A 245 2.73 14.32 -1.40
N LYS A 246 3.66 15.24 -1.15
CA LYS A 246 4.87 15.38 -1.96
C LYS A 246 5.75 14.15 -1.88
N THR A 247 5.91 13.59 -0.68
CA THR A 247 6.75 12.41 -0.43
C THR A 247 6.13 11.13 -0.98
N ASN A 248 4.84 10.90 -0.72
CA ASN A 248 4.19 9.60 -1.00
C ASN A 248 3.36 9.58 -2.29
N LYS A 249 2.96 10.75 -2.79
CA LYS A 249 2.07 10.91 -3.96
C LYS A 249 2.66 11.84 -5.03
N TYR A 250 3.87 12.38 -4.83
CA TYR A 250 4.63 13.15 -5.82
C TYR A 250 3.96 14.44 -6.31
N PHE A 251 3.06 15.02 -5.51
CA PHE A 251 2.45 16.33 -5.80
C PHE A 251 2.27 17.17 -4.54
N SER A 252 2.16 18.49 -4.72
CA SER A 252 1.86 19.45 -3.64
C SER A 252 0.45 19.99 -3.79
N CYS A 253 -0.40 19.77 -2.78
CA CYS A 253 -1.80 20.20 -2.81
C CYS A 253 -1.94 21.73 -2.69
N SER A 254 -2.76 22.31 -3.56
CA SER A 254 -3.11 23.74 -3.59
C SER A 254 -4.62 24.01 -3.40
N CYS A 255 -5.36 23.05 -2.83
CA CYS A 255 -6.80 23.22 -2.58
C CYS A 255 -7.09 24.42 -1.64
N ALA A 256 -8.34 24.86 -1.59
CA ALA A 256 -8.77 26.02 -0.81
C ALA A 256 -8.28 26.00 0.66
N ARG A 257 -8.29 24.83 1.32
CA ARG A 257 -7.79 24.70 2.69
C ARG A 257 -6.26 24.87 2.79
N CYS A 258 -5.50 24.39 1.81
CA CYS A 258 -4.05 24.57 1.79
C CYS A 258 -3.65 25.99 1.40
N ALA A 259 -4.44 26.66 0.57
CA ALA A 259 -4.21 28.04 0.13
C ALA A 259 -4.58 29.11 1.17
N ASP A 260 -5.29 28.73 2.23
CA ASP A 260 -5.66 29.60 3.34
C ASP A 260 -4.71 29.39 4.53
N PRO A 261 -3.92 30.41 4.93
CA PRO A 261 -3.04 30.33 6.11
C PRO A 261 -3.77 29.98 7.42
N THR A 262 -5.06 30.29 7.54
CA THR A 262 -5.88 29.94 8.73
C THR A 262 -6.46 28.54 8.67
N GLU A 263 -6.26 27.83 7.55
CA GLU A 263 -6.83 26.51 7.29
C GLU A 263 -8.36 26.49 7.44
N LEU A 264 -9.04 27.43 6.78
CA LEU A 264 -10.48 27.67 6.88
C LEU A 264 -10.92 28.00 8.32
N GLY A 265 -10.13 28.82 9.01
CA GLY A 265 -10.40 29.25 10.38
C GLY A 265 -10.17 28.19 11.46
N THR A 266 -9.53 27.06 11.13
CA THR A 266 -9.22 26.01 12.13
C THR A 266 -7.94 26.30 12.90
N TYR A 267 -7.02 27.08 12.33
CA TYR A 267 -5.74 27.46 12.96
C TYR A 267 -4.89 26.27 13.43
N LEU A 268 -5.04 25.08 12.81
CA LEU A 268 -4.34 23.85 13.25
C LEU A 268 -2.82 23.97 13.19
N SER A 269 -2.29 24.71 12.22
CA SER A 269 -0.85 24.96 12.07
C SER A 269 -0.39 26.26 12.76
N ALA A 270 -1.30 27.03 13.36
CA ALA A 270 -0.98 28.35 13.87
C ALA A 270 -0.22 28.27 15.19
N LEU A 271 0.77 29.14 15.36
CA LEU A 271 1.48 29.27 16.63
C LEU A 271 0.89 30.44 17.43
N ARG A 272 0.92 30.35 18.76
CA ARG A 272 0.57 31.51 19.61
C ARG A 272 1.65 32.58 19.48
N CYS A 273 1.25 33.81 19.19
CA CYS A 273 2.14 34.95 19.22
C CYS A 273 2.58 35.21 20.67
N LEU A 274 3.89 35.15 20.94
CA LEU A 274 4.42 35.40 22.28
C LEU A 274 4.55 36.89 22.61
N GLY A 275 4.38 37.76 21.61
CA GLY A 275 4.59 39.20 21.71
C GLY A 275 6.08 39.57 21.66
N VAL A 276 6.36 40.85 21.86
CA VAL A 276 7.72 41.43 21.82
C VAL A 276 7.97 42.10 23.18
N ASP A 277 9.21 42.02 23.67
CA ASP A 277 9.69 42.73 24.87
C ASP A 277 8.83 42.53 26.13
N GLY A 278 8.26 41.33 26.31
CA GLY A 278 7.42 40.99 27.47
C GLY A 278 6.00 41.56 27.43
N GLY A 279 5.62 42.27 26.37
CA GLY A 279 4.23 42.64 26.09
C GLY A 279 3.46 41.43 25.58
N GLY A 280 2.47 40.96 26.33
CA GLY A 280 1.64 39.83 25.94
C GLY A 280 0.90 40.08 24.61
N CYS A 281 0.85 39.06 23.75
CA CYS A 281 0.14 39.05 22.48
C CYS A 281 -0.90 37.93 22.49
N SER A 282 -2.16 38.23 22.16
CA SER A 282 -3.23 37.23 22.09
C SER A 282 -3.43 36.65 20.68
N GLY A 283 -2.64 37.13 19.71
CA GLY A 283 -2.72 36.75 18.31
C GLY A 283 -2.13 35.37 17.98
N TYR A 284 -2.14 35.07 16.69
CA TYR A 284 -1.57 33.87 16.10
C TYR A 284 -0.52 34.26 15.07
N GLN A 285 0.55 33.48 14.99
CA GLN A 285 1.49 33.52 13.88
C GLN A 285 1.03 32.55 12.80
N LEU A 286 0.97 33.05 11.57
CA LEU A 286 0.55 32.32 10.39
C LEU A 286 1.59 32.46 9.27
N PRO A 287 1.72 31.47 8.37
CA PRO A 287 2.55 31.63 7.19
C PRO A 287 2.00 32.78 6.31
N ILE A 288 2.89 33.58 5.74
CA ILE A 288 2.52 34.61 4.76
C ILE A 288 1.95 33.96 3.49
N ASP A 289 2.58 32.88 3.03
CA ASP A 289 2.13 32.04 1.91
C ASP A 289 2.14 30.56 2.34
N SER A 290 0.96 30.00 2.60
CA SER A 290 0.79 28.61 3.05
C SER A 290 1.07 27.56 1.96
N LEU A 291 1.25 27.97 0.70
CA LEU A 291 1.64 27.09 -0.40
C LEU A 291 3.15 27.11 -0.67
N ASN A 292 3.90 27.98 0.00
CA ASN A 292 5.35 28.03 -0.06
C ASN A 292 5.94 27.43 1.23
N ASP A 293 6.58 26.27 1.10
CA ASP A 293 7.17 25.54 2.24
C ASP A 293 8.32 26.33 2.92
N ALA A 294 8.84 27.39 2.27
CA ALA A 294 9.87 28.30 2.80
C ALA A 294 9.31 29.71 3.15
N SER A 295 7.99 29.86 3.31
CA SER A 295 7.38 31.15 3.66
C SER A 295 7.79 31.62 5.06
N ASP A 296 8.04 32.92 5.18
CA ASP A 296 8.06 33.63 6.46
C ASP A 296 6.68 33.62 7.12
N TRP A 297 6.65 33.96 8.41
CA TRP A 297 5.45 33.97 9.25
C TRP A 297 5.16 35.38 9.79
N LYS A 298 3.89 35.69 10.02
CA LYS A 298 3.40 36.97 10.57
C LYS A 298 2.37 36.76 11.68
#